data_AF-A0A1V9ZHE2-F1
#
_entry.id   AF-A0A1V9ZHE2-F1
#
_cell.length_a   1.000
_cell.length_b   1.000
_cell.length_c   1.000
_cell.angle_alpha   90.00
_cell.angle_beta   90.00
_cell.angle_gamma   90.00
#
_symmetry.space_group_name_H-M   'P 1'
#
loop_
_entity.id
_entity.type
_entity.pdbx_description
1 polymer ?
#
loop_
_entity_poly.entity_id
_entity_poly.type
_entity_poly.pdbx_seq_one_letter_code
_entity_poly.pdbx_strand_id
1 'polypeptide(L)'
;MGRKKNAAAEKKSDDRIRIEYDKNAFSSLYRQINSNLKREFPQIQTSTKSYPVAPNKSRLITLVFMIQAVFAIVIMFGETIVEKLELTIDPSWMQKFRENKFIALPIVMILSPIRHMLNNTGAFEVYLNDELIFSMLQTRVYLTYEELKKLLKNKGLHPKAK
;
A
#
# COMPACT_ATOMS: atom_id res chain seq x y z
N MET A 1 25.36 -50.94 27.74
CA MET A 1 24.46 -49.94 28.35
C MET A 1 25.08 -48.56 28.13
N GLY A 2 24.36 -47.59 27.56
CA GLY A 2 24.83 -46.20 27.44
C GLY A 2 25.08 -45.66 26.03
N ARG A 3 24.06 -45.64 25.15
CA ARG A 3 24.02 -44.74 23.97
C ARG A 3 24.17 -43.30 24.49
N LYS A 4 25.35 -42.69 24.29
CA LYS A 4 25.49 -41.23 24.38
C LYS A 4 24.65 -40.64 23.25
N LYS A 5 23.45 -40.18 23.60
CA LYS A 5 22.58 -39.41 22.71
C LYS A 5 23.37 -38.20 22.24
N ASN A 6 23.66 -38.14 20.94
CA ASN A 6 24.00 -36.90 20.29
C ASN A 6 22.83 -35.95 20.53
N ALA A 7 23.01 -35.03 21.48
CA ALA A 7 22.21 -33.84 21.61
C ALA A 7 22.48 -33.02 20.34
N ALA A 8 21.75 -33.33 19.27
CA ALA A 8 21.51 -32.37 18.22
C ALA A 8 20.89 -31.17 18.92
N ALA A 9 21.73 -30.16 19.15
CA ALA A 9 21.31 -28.88 19.68
C ALA A 9 20.08 -28.47 18.87
N GLU A 10 18.94 -28.33 19.57
CA GLU A 10 17.81 -27.59 19.05
C GLU A 10 18.34 -26.21 18.66
N LYS A 11 18.67 -26.03 17.39
CA LYS A 11 18.78 -24.70 16.80
C LYS A 11 17.41 -24.09 17.06
N LYS A 12 17.30 -23.23 18.07
CA LYS A 12 16.29 -22.18 18.09
C LYS A 12 16.43 -21.51 16.73
N SER A 13 15.50 -21.84 15.84
CA SER A 13 15.37 -21.24 14.53
C SER A 13 15.27 -19.74 14.79
N ASP A 14 16.38 -19.02 14.59
CA ASP A 14 16.42 -17.54 14.61
C ASP A 14 15.83 -17.00 13.30
N ASP A 15 14.96 -17.81 12.68
CA ASP A 15 14.35 -17.49 11.41
C ASP A 15 13.36 -16.35 11.62
N ARG A 16 13.54 -15.32 10.81
CA ARG A 16 12.78 -14.07 10.86
C ARG A 16 12.03 -13.92 9.56
N ILE A 17 10.71 -13.78 9.66
CA ILE A 17 9.88 -13.41 8.52
C ILE A 17 9.56 -11.92 8.63
N ARG A 18 9.89 -11.19 7.57
CA ARG A 18 9.52 -9.79 7.41
C ARG A 18 8.55 -9.66 6.24
N ILE A 19 7.36 -9.11 6.50
CA ILE A 19 6.38 -8.81 5.46
C ILE A 19 6.38 -7.30 5.21
N GLU A 20 6.72 -6.91 3.99
CA GLU A 20 6.62 -5.54 3.53
C GLU A 20 5.44 -5.43 2.57
N TYR A 21 4.51 -4.52 2.84
CA TYR A 21 3.32 -4.44 2.02
C TYR A 21 2.75 -3.02 1.95
N ASP A 22 1.97 -2.80 0.91
CA ASP A 22 1.13 -1.62 0.76
C ASP A 22 0.02 -1.62 1.81
N LYS A 23 0.15 -0.78 2.84
CA LYS A 23 -0.84 -0.67 3.91
C LYS A 23 -2.23 -0.27 3.42
N ASN A 24 -2.31 0.49 2.32
CA ASN A 24 -3.58 0.96 1.79
C ASN A 24 -4.33 -0.16 1.06
N ALA A 25 -3.60 -1.07 0.41
CA ALA A 25 -4.20 -2.14 -0.40
C ALA A 25 -4.32 -3.49 0.32
N PHE A 26 -3.34 -3.89 1.15
CA PHE A 26 -3.20 -5.28 1.61
C PHE A 26 -3.22 -5.48 3.14
N SER A 27 -3.80 -4.55 3.89
CA SER A 27 -3.92 -4.68 5.36
C SER A 27 -4.74 -5.89 5.82
N SER A 28 -5.78 -6.27 5.08
CA SER A 28 -6.57 -7.48 5.33
C SER A 28 -5.77 -8.75 5.09
N LEU A 29 -5.08 -8.82 3.93
CA LEU A 29 -4.23 -9.96 3.56
C LEU A 29 -3.12 -10.19 4.59
N TYR A 30 -2.41 -9.11 4.97
CA TYR A 30 -1.37 -9.20 5.99
C TYR A 30 -1.91 -9.77 7.30
N ARG A 31 -3.07 -9.29 7.77
CA ARG A 31 -3.69 -9.79 9.02
C ARG A 31 -4.01 -11.28 8.95
N GLN A 32 -4.55 -11.75 7.81
CA GLN A 32 -4.87 -13.16 7.60
C GLN A 32 -3.61 -14.03 7.55
N ILE A 33 -2.58 -13.60 6.81
CA ILE A 33 -1.32 -14.35 6.72
C ILE A 33 -0.62 -14.37 8.08
N ASN A 34 -0.52 -13.23 8.75
CA ASN A 34 0.18 -13.12 10.04
C ASN A 34 -0.51 -13.94 11.14
N SER A 35 -1.85 -14.01 11.17
CA SER A 35 -2.57 -14.83 12.16
C SER A 35 -2.33 -16.33 11.94
N ASN A 36 -2.39 -16.81 10.69
CA ASN A 36 -2.09 -18.19 10.36
C ASN A 36 -0.61 -18.54 10.62
N LEU A 37 0.31 -17.63 10.28
CA LEU A 37 1.74 -17.80 10.49
C LEU A 37 2.08 -17.91 11.99
N LYS A 38 1.53 -17.04 12.84
CA LYS A 38 1.71 -17.10 14.30
C LYS A 38 1.16 -18.40 14.90
N ARG A 39 0.08 -18.94 14.33
CA ARG A 39 -0.55 -20.18 14.80
C ARG A 39 0.27 -21.43 14.43
N GLU A 40 0.79 -21.49 13.21
CA GLU A 40 1.42 -22.71 12.68
C GLU A 40 2.96 -22.69 12.74
N PHE A 41 3.55 -21.50 12.80
CA PHE A 41 4.99 -21.28 12.93
C PHE A 41 5.31 -20.35 14.12
N PRO A 42 4.91 -20.70 15.36
CA PRO A 42 5.15 -19.85 16.53
C PRO A 42 6.64 -19.69 16.85
N GLN A 43 7.52 -20.53 16.30
CA GLN A 43 8.97 -20.43 16.46
C GLN A 43 9.61 -19.32 15.64
N ILE A 44 8.92 -18.80 14.61
CA ILE A 44 9.47 -17.78 13.70
C ILE A 44 9.10 -16.40 14.23
N GLN A 45 10.09 -15.51 14.29
CA GLN A 45 9.86 -14.11 14.63
C GLN A 45 9.23 -13.37 13.44
N THR A 46 8.07 -12.75 13.63
CA THR A 46 7.40 -11.98 12.57
C THR A 46 7.59 -10.49 12.76
N SER A 47 7.96 -9.80 11.68
CA SER A 47 8.09 -8.35 11.63
C SER A 47 7.35 -7.79 10.41
N THR A 48 6.99 -6.52 10.47
CA THR A 48 6.29 -5.84 9.37
C THR A 48 6.90 -4.49 9.10
N LYS A 49 6.94 -4.10 7.82
CA LYS A 49 7.27 -2.75 7.38
C LYS A 49 6.24 -2.29 6.33
N SER A 50 6.01 -0.98 6.27
CA SER A 50 5.21 -0.40 5.20
C SER A 50 6.05 -0.31 3.95
N TYR A 51 5.53 -0.74 2.81
CA TYR A 51 6.21 -0.52 1.54
C TYR A 51 6.14 0.98 1.19
N PRO A 52 7.27 1.63 0.87
CA PRO A 52 7.28 3.05 0.54
C PRO A 52 6.71 3.30 -0.86
N VAL A 53 5.98 4.40 -1.03
CA VAL A 53 5.61 4.89 -2.37
C VAL A 53 6.86 5.47 -3.03
N ALA A 54 7.17 5.03 -4.26
CA ALA A 54 8.34 5.50 -4.99
C ALA A 54 8.32 7.04 -5.13
N PRO A 55 9.46 7.75 -4.97
CA PRO A 55 9.50 9.22 -4.98
C PRO A 55 8.85 9.87 -6.20
N ASN A 56 8.99 9.26 -7.38
CA ASN A 56 8.39 9.74 -8.62
C ASN A 56 6.85 9.66 -8.60
N LYS A 57 6.29 8.58 -8.03
CA LYS A 57 4.84 8.44 -7.85
C LYS A 57 4.32 9.47 -6.84
N SER A 58 5.05 9.69 -5.75
CA SER A 58 4.69 10.69 -4.75
C SER A 58 4.59 12.10 -5.34
N ARG A 59 5.55 12.51 -6.20
CA ARG A 59 5.49 13.80 -6.90
C ARG A 59 4.25 13.95 -7.78
N LEU A 60 3.87 12.89 -8.51
CA LEU A 60 2.67 12.90 -9.34
C LEU A 60 1.40 13.05 -8.49
N ILE A 61 1.31 12.33 -7.37
CA ILE A 61 0.17 12.43 -6.45
C ILE A 61 0.03 13.86 -5.90
N THR A 62 1.16 14.48 -5.51
CA THR A 62 1.18 15.87 -5.06
C THR A 62 0.76 16.84 -6.16
N LEU A 63 1.21 16.63 -7.39
CA LEU A 63 0.80 17.45 -8.54
C LEU A 63 -0.70 17.37 -8.79
N VAL A 64 -1.28 16.16 -8.81
CA VAL A 64 -2.73 15.97 -8.96
C VAL A 64 -3.49 16.65 -7.82
N PHE A 65 -2.97 16.61 -6.59
CA PHE A 65 -3.59 17.29 -5.45
C PHE A 65 -3.57 18.82 -5.63
N MET A 66 -2.44 19.39 -6.04
CA MET A 66 -2.33 20.83 -6.29
C MET A 66 -3.31 21.29 -7.37
N ILE A 67 -3.39 20.54 -8.49
CA ILE A 67 -4.34 20.80 -9.57
C ILE A 67 -5.79 20.76 -9.04
N GLN A 68 -6.13 19.72 -8.28
CA GLN A 68 -7.47 19.59 -7.70
C GLN A 68 -7.80 20.75 -6.75
N ALA A 69 -6.85 21.14 -5.88
CA ALA A 69 -7.04 22.23 -4.93
C ALA A 69 -7.24 23.58 -5.65
N VAL A 70 -6.42 23.87 -6.66
CA VAL A 70 -6.56 25.09 -7.47
C VAL A 70 -7.92 25.15 -8.14
N PHE A 71 -8.34 24.08 -8.83
CA PHE A 71 -9.65 24.06 -9.47
C PHE A 71 -10.80 24.16 -8.47
N ALA A 72 -10.72 23.49 -7.32
CA ALA A 72 -11.74 23.59 -6.29
C ALA A 72 -11.88 25.02 -5.77
N ILE A 73 -10.75 25.70 -5.48
CA ILE A 73 -10.74 27.10 -5.03
C ILE A 73 -11.33 28.01 -6.10
N VAL A 74 -10.91 27.86 -7.35
CA VAL A 74 -11.42 28.68 -8.47
C VAL A 74 -12.91 28.46 -8.67
N ILE A 75 -13.41 27.22 -8.60
CA ILE A 75 -14.84 26.92 -8.78
C ILE A 75 -15.67 27.46 -7.61
N MET A 76 -15.18 27.35 -6.38
CA MET A 76 -15.92 27.77 -5.19
C MET A 76 -15.88 29.29 -4.97
N PHE A 77 -14.74 29.92 -5.21
CA PHE A 77 -14.47 31.31 -4.86
C PHE A 77 -14.19 32.20 -6.06
N GLY A 78 -14.30 31.70 -7.29
CA GLY A 78 -13.94 32.43 -8.51
C GLY A 78 -14.60 33.80 -8.62
N GLU A 79 -15.91 33.90 -8.32
CA GLU A 79 -16.61 35.20 -8.37
C GLU A 79 -16.07 36.17 -7.32
N THR A 80 -15.87 35.69 -6.08
CA THR A 80 -15.30 36.48 -4.99
C THR A 80 -13.86 36.92 -5.28
N ILE A 81 -13.06 36.07 -5.92
CA ILE A 81 -11.68 36.39 -6.32
C ILE A 81 -11.69 37.49 -7.38
N VAL A 82 -12.54 37.38 -8.40
CA VAL A 82 -12.68 38.39 -9.46
C VAL A 82 -13.13 39.73 -8.88
N GLU A 83 -14.13 39.71 -7.99
CA GLU A 83 -14.65 40.91 -7.33
C GLU A 83 -13.61 41.57 -6.43
N LYS A 84 -12.93 40.80 -5.56
CA LYS A 84 -11.96 41.35 -4.60
C LYS A 84 -10.65 41.83 -5.22
N LEU A 85 -10.24 41.22 -6.33
CA LEU A 85 -9.03 41.60 -7.04
C LEU A 85 -9.31 42.59 -8.19
N GLU A 86 -10.56 43.06 -8.33
CA GLU A 86 -11.01 44.00 -9.36
C GLU A 86 -10.61 43.54 -10.79
N LEU A 87 -10.65 42.22 -11.02
CA LEU A 87 -10.22 41.63 -12.29
C LEU A 87 -11.26 41.94 -13.37
N THR A 88 -10.81 42.51 -14.49
CA THR A 88 -11.67 42.73 -15.65
C THR A 88 -11.81 41.42 -16.43
N ILE A 89 -12.94 40.74 -16.27
CA ILE A 89 -13.30 39.53 -17.02
C ILE A 89 -14.53 39.83 -17.89
N ASP A 90 -14.51 39.32 -19.13
CA ASP A 90 -15.65 39.44 -20.03
C ASP A 90 -16.93 38.85 -19.40
N PRO A 91 -18.07 39.56 -19.42
CA PRO A 91 -19.32 39.09 -18.85
C PRO A 91 -19.78 37.72 -19.36
N SER A 92 -19.46 37.37 -20.62
CA SER A 92 -19.81 36.09 -21.23
C SER A 92 -19.07 34.91 -20.59
N TRP A 93 -17.80 35.09 -20.19
CA TRP A 93 -17.05 34.07 -19.44
C TRP A 93 -17.59 33.91 -18.03
N MET A 94 -17.94 35.02 -17.38
CA MET A 94 -18.47 35.01 -16.02
C MET A 94 -19.85 34.36 -15.95
N GLN A 95 -20.68 34.57 -16.97
CA GLN A 95 -21.97 33.88 -17.12
C GLN A 95 -21.77 32.37 -17.29
N LYS A 96 -20.90 31.94 -18.23
CA LYS A 96 -20.59 30.51 -18.43
C LYS A 96 -20.06 29.86 -17.15
N PHE A 97 -19.22 30.57 -16.38
CA PHE A 97 -18.73 30.08 -15.10
C PHE A 97 -19.87 29.82 -14.11
N ARG A 98 -20.80 30.77 -13.95
CA ARG A 98 -21.97 30.63 -13.07
C ARG A 98 -22.86 29.45 -13.43
N GLU A 99 -23.10 29.27 -14.74
CA GLU A 99 -23.94 28.19 -15.26
C GLU A 99 -23.31 26.80 -15.02
N ASN A 100 -21.97 26.70 -15.07
CA ASN A 100 -21.28 25.40 -15.07
C ASN A 100 -20.58 25.05 -13.75
N LYS A 101 -20.36 25.99 -12.81
CA LYS A 101 -19.55 25.74 -11.60
C LYS A 101 -20.00 24.54 -10.77
N PHE A 102 -21.31 24.34 -10.63
CA PHE A 102 -21.86 23.21 -9.86
C PHE A 102 -21.72 21.86 -10.59
N ILE A 103 -21.67 21.87 -11.92
CA ILE A 103 -21.40 20.68 -12.75
C ILE A 103 -19.89 20.37 -12.77
N ALA A 104 -19.05 21.41 -12.78
CA ALA A 104 -17.60 21.28 -12.80
C ALA A 104 -17.03 20.73 -11.47
N LEU A 105 -17.64 21.07 -10.33
CA LEU A 105 -17.16 20.64 -9.01
C LEU A 105 -17.06 19.11 -8.87
N PRO A 106 -18.10 18.30 -9.13
CA PRO A 106 -17.99 16.84 -9.02
C PRO A 106 -16.96 16.25 -9.99
N ILE A 107 -16.76 16.85 -11.17
CA ILE A 107 -15.73 16.43 -12.12
C ILE A 107 -14.33 16.58 -11.50
N VAL A 108 -14.07 17.72 -10.84
CA VAL A 108 -12.81 17.95 -10.11
C VAL A 108 -12.64 16.98 -8.95
N MET A 109 -13.75 16.59 -8.29
CA MET A 109 -13.70 15.62 -7.18
C MET A 109 -13.31 14.21 -7.61
N ILE A 110 -13.45 13.83 -8.89
CA ILE A 110 -12.97 12.55 -9.44
C ILE A 110 -11.43 12.44 -9.38
N LEU A 111 -10.69 13.54 -9.23
CA LEU A 111 -9.25 13.48 -9.00
C LEU A 111 -8.89 12.80 -7.65
N SER A 112 -9.81 12.77 -6.68
CA SER A 112 -9.61 12.09 -5.40
C SER A 112 -9.42 10.57 -5.54
N PRO A 113 -10.34 9.80 -6.17
CA PRO A 113 -10.13 8.38 -6.39
C PRO A 113 -8.91 8.08 -7.28
N ILE A 114 -8.60 8.94 -8.26
CA ILE A 114 -7.38 8.78 -9.09
C ILE A 114 -6.12 8.88 -8.22
N ARG A 115 -6.04 9.86 -7.31
CA ARG A 115 -4.92 9.96 -6.36
C ARG A 115 -4.82 8.75 -5.46
N HIS A 116 -5.95 8.23 -4.98
CA HIS A 116 -5.95 7.02 -4.17
C HIS A 116 -5.39 5.82 -4.93
N MET A 117 -5.78 5.63 -6.19
CA MET A 117 -5.23 4.59 -7.05
C MET A 117 -3.73 4.76 -7.30
N LEU A 118 -3.25 5.99 -7.50
CA LEU A 118 -1.82 6.29 -7.70
C LEU A 118 -0.98 6.04 -6.43
N ASN A 119 -1.57 6.23 -5.26
CA ASN A 119 -0.93 5.99 -3.97
C ASN A 119 -0.76 4.50 -3.66
N ASN A 120 -1.48 3.63 -4.38
CA ASN A 120 -1.31 2.20 -4.27
C ASN A 120 -0.05 1.76 -5.05
N THR A 121 0.91 1.22 -4.32
CA THR A 121 2.12 0.59 -4.84
C THR A 121 1.86 -0.80 -5.39
N GLY A 122 0.84 -1.50 -4.88
CA GLY A 122 0.57 -2.89 -5.23
C GLY A 122 1.62 -3.87 -4.68
N ALA A 123 2.45 -3.42 -3.74
CA ALA A 123 3.52 -4.23 -3.17
C ALA A 123 3.02 -5.15 -2.06
N PHE A 124 3.44 -6.42 -2.14
CA PHE A 124 3.39 -7.35 -1.03
C PHE A 124 4.56 -8.31 -1.20
N GLU A 125 5.54 -8.16 -0.31
CA GLU A 125 6.81 -8.83 -0.36
C GLU A 125 7.06 -9.56 0.95
N VAL A 126 7.59 -10.77 0.84
CA VAL A 126 7.91 -11.62 1.98
C VAL A 126 9.39 -11.93 1.95
N TYR A 127 10.04 -11.64 3.08
CA TYR A 127 11.45 -11.90 3.30
C TYR A 127 11.61 -12.94 4.40
N LEU A 128 12.50 -13.90 4.18
CA LEU A 128 12.97 -14.85 5.18
C LEU A 128 14.45 -14.57 5.46
N ASN A 129 14.79 -14.20 6.69
CA ASN A 129 16.15 -13.83 7.07
C ASN A 129 16.76 -12.77 6.15
N ASP A 130 15.95 -11.76 5.82
CA ASP A 130 16.26 -10.69 4.87
C ASP A 130 16.47 -11.10 3.40
N GLU A 131 16.33 -12.38 3.06
CA GLU A 131 16.25 -12.87 1.68
C GLU A 131 14.81 -12.74 1.16
N LEU A 132 14.62 -12.13 -0.01
CA LEU A 132 13.32 -12.06 -0.67
C LEU A 132 12.89 -13.45 -1.16
N ILE A 133 11.80 -13.97 -0.61
CA ILE A 133 11.24 -15.28 -1.01
C ILE A 133 9.98 -15.17 -1.86
N PHE A 134 9.32 -14.00 -1.85
CA PHE A 134 8.13 -13.73 -2.67
C PHE A 134 7.93 -12.23 -2.89
N SER A 135 7.53 -11.84 -4.09
CA SER A 135 7.13 -10.46 -4.42
C SER A 135 5.95 -10.46 -5.38
N MET A 136 4.81 -9.90 -4.97
CA MET A 136 3.65 -9.69 -5.87
C MET A 136 3.98 -8.76 -7.05
N LEU A 137 4.94 -7.85 -6.88
CA LEU A 137 5.36 -6.95 -7.95
C LEU A 137 6.05 -7.71 -9.09
N GLN A 138 6.83 -8.73 -8.73
CA GLN A 138 7.55 -9.57 -9.68
C GLN A 138 6.67 -10.68 -10.25
N THR A 139 5.93 -11.40 -9.38
CA THR A 139 5.13 -12.55 -9.79
C THR A 139 3.81 -12.17 -10.45
N ARG A 140 3.27 -10.98 -10.15
CA ARG A 140 1.92 -10.54 -10.54
C ARG A 140 0.81 -11.49 -10.06
N VAL A 141 1.11 -12.34 -9.08
CA VAL A 141 0.18 -13.31 -8.49
C VAL A 141 -0.12 -12.90 -7.06
N TYR A 142 -1.38 -13.06 -6.65
CA TYR A 142 -1.81 -12.80 -5.29
C TYR A 142 -1.35 -13.93 -4.35
N LEU A 143 -0.62 -13.59 -3.29
CA LEU A 143 -0.14 -14.57 -2.31
C LEU A 143 -1.26 -15.08 -1.42
N THR A 144 -1.43 -16.40 -1.38
CA THR A 144 -2.25 -17.08 -0.38
C THR A 144 -1.39 -17.63 0.76
N TYR A 145 -2.01 -17.92 1.91
CA TYR A 145 -1.29 -18.54 3.02
C TYR A 145 -0.76 -19.94 2.66
N GLU A 146 -1.49 -20.73 1.88
CA GLU A 146 -1.05 -22.07 1.46
C GLU A 146 0.19 -22.01 0.56
N GLU A 147 0.27 -21.03 -0.34
CA GLU A 147 1.47 -20.78 -1.14
C GLU A 147 2.64 -20.36 -0.28
N LEU A 148 2.42 -19.42 0.66
CA LEU A 148 3.48 -19.02 1.59
C LEU A 148 3.98 -20.23 2.40
N LYS A 149 3.07 -21.07 2.90
CA LYS A 149 3.41 -22.30 3.63
C LYS A 149 4.23 -23.26 2.79
N LYS A 150 3.92 -23.41 1.49
CA LYS A 150 4.75 -24.19 0.55
C LYS A 150 6.14 -23.58 0.37
N LEU A 151 6.24 -22.26 0.20
CA LEU A 151 7.53 -21.55 0.09
C LEU A 151 8.40 -21.75 1.33
N LEU A 152 7.80 -21.66 2.53
CA LEU A 152 8.50 -21.90 3.79
C LEU A 152 8.99 -23.35 3.93
N LYS A 153 8.15 -24.33 3.57
CA LYS A 153 8.55 -25.74 3.56
C LYS A 153 9.70 -26.01 2.59
N ASN A 154 9.69 -25.40 1.41
CA ASN A 154 10.76 -25.52 0.43
C ASN A 154 12.09 -24.92 0.94
N LYS A 155 12.02 -23.92 1.82
CA LYS A 155 13.16 -23.34 2.54
C LYS A 155 13.54 -24.14 3.81
N GLY A 156 12.93 -25.31 4.04
CA GLY A 156 13.24 -26.19 5.18
C GLY A 156 12.51 -25.85 6.47
N LEU A 157 11.56 -24.90 6.45
CA LEU A 157 10.77 -24.52 7.61
C LEU A 157 9.50 -25.37 7.69
N HIS A 158 9.40 -26.14 8.76
CA HIS A 158 8.23 -26.98 9.01
C HIS A 158 7.31 -26.34 10.05
N PRO A 159 5.98 -26.45 9.88
CA PRO A 159 5.04 -26.06 10.91
C PRO A 159 5.34 -26.82 12.20
N LYS A 160 5.12 -26.18 13.35
CA LYS A 160 5.18 -26.90 14.63
C LYS A 160 4.07 -27.94 14.61
N ALA A 161 4.42 -29.22 14.77
CA ALA A 161 3.44 -30.29 14.82
C ALA A 161 2.41 -29.99 15.93
N LYS A 162 1.12 -30.17 15.62
CA LYS A 162 0.05 -30.13 16.62
C LYS A 162 0.25 -31.23 17.64
#